data_AF-A0A7R9C192-F1
#
_entry.id   AF-A0A7R9C192-F1
#
_cell.length_a   1.000
_cell.length_b   1.000
_cell.length_c   1.000
_cell.angle_alpha   90.00
_cell.angle_beta   90.00
_cell.angle_gamma   90.00
#
_symmetry.space_group_name_H-M   'P 1'
#
loop_
_entity.id
_entity.type
_entity.pdbx_description
1 polymer ?
#
loop_
_entity_poly.entity_id
_entity_poly.type
_entity_poly.pdbx_seq_one_letter_code
_entity_poly.pdbx_strand_id
1 'polypeptide(L)'
;MLMYFCEFFSVLGTLSVFYFGILVVGEYFAVDAKPSNIKWAPKSAMDVISLLPSLATGFMFHASAVPVYSCMKERNLKTWRSVIFITMAVIYTVTGMAGIFGYMTFGDDVSSDIMQNYDPRRPEIIVGLVAVMTAQIMTFPMHLFVGRYVM
;
A
#
# COMPACT_ATOMS: atom_id res chain seq x y z
N MET A 1 18.16 -17.18 11.34
CA MET A 1 16.77 -17.67 11.29
C MET A 1 15.77 -16.51 11.25
N LEU A 2 15.80 -15.55 12.18
CA LEU A 2 14.94 -14.35 12.17
C LEU A 2 15.09 -13.45 10.93
N MET A 3 16.31 -13.27 10.41
CA MET A 3 16.54 -12.42 9.23
C MET A 3 15.90 -12.99 7.94
N TYR A 4 15.99 -14.32 7.74
CA TYR A 4 15.32 -15.01 6.63
C TYR A 4 13.80 -14.96 6.74
N PHE A 5 13.26 -15.00 7.96
CA PHE A 5 11.84 -14.82 8.21
C PHE A 5 11.39 -13.43 7.76
N CYS A 6 12.06 -12.36 8.20
CA CYS A 6 11.74 -10.99 7.78
C CYS A 6 11.88 -10.78 6.26
N GLU A 7 12.90 -11.36 5.63
CA GLU A 7 13.11 -11.27 4.18
C GLU A 7 11.94 -11.91 3.41
N PHE A 8 11.53 -13.11 3.80
CA PHE A 8 10.40 -13.81 3.19
C PHE A 8 9.10 -12.99 3.29
N PHE A 9 8.78 -12.45 4.48
CA PHE A 9 7.58 -11.63 4.66
C PHE A 9 7.65 -10.28 3.96
N SER A 10 8.84 -9.69 3.85
CA SER A 10 9.04 -8.44 3.08
C SER A 10 8.80 -8.65 1.59
N VAL A 11 9.28 -9.76 1.03
CA VAL A 11 9.01 -10.16 -0.37
C VAL A 11 7.52 -10.43 -0.56
N LEU A 12 6.91 -11.20 0.35
CA LEU A 12 5.48 -11.51 0.30
C LEU A 12 4.61 -10.25 0.39
N GLY A 13 4.95 -9.31 1.27
CA GLY A 13 4.25 -8.04 1.39
C GLY A 13 4.38 -7.18 0.13
N THR A 14 5.59 -7.09 -0.44
CA THR A 14 5.82 -6.36 -1.70
C THR A 14 4.99 -6.97 -2.84
N LEU A 15 5.02 -8.30 -3.01
CA LEU A 15 4.22 -9.00 -4.02
C LEU A 15 2.72 -8.79 -3.81
N SER A 16 2.25 -8.75 -2.56
CA SER A 16 0.84 -8.52 -2.22
C SER A 16 0.36 -7.13 -2.68
N VAL A 17 1.19 -6.09 -2.56
CA VAL A 17 0.86 -4.74 -3.03
C VAL A 17 0.72 -4.70 -4.56
N PHE A 18 1.65 -5.34 -5.29
CA PHE A 18 1.55 -5.44 -6.75
C PHE A 18 0.33 -6.27 -7.18
N TYR A 19 0.08 -7.39 -6.52
CA TYR A 19 -1.10 -8.22 -6.77
C TYR A 19 -2.39 -7.43 -6.56
N PHE A 20 -2.48 -6.69 -5.45
CA PHE A 20 -3.62 -5.82 -5.18
C PHE A 20 -3.82 -4.75 -6.26
N GLY A 21 -2.74 -4.07 -6.67
CA GLY A 21 -2.82 -3.09 -7.74
C GLY A 21 -3.33 -3.68 -9.06
N ILE A 22 -2.83 -4.87 -9.43
CA ILE A 22 -3.29 -5.58 -10.63
C ILE A 22 -4.74 -6.03 -10.49
N LEU A 23 -5.14 -6.55 -9.33
CA LEU A 23 -6.50 -6.99 -9.06
C LEU A 23 -7.50 -5.84 -9.21
N VAL A 24 -7.19 -4.67 -8.65
CA VAL A 24 -8.05 -3.47 -8.75
C VAL A 24 -8.15 -2.98 -10.20
N VAL A 25 -7.05 -2.98 -10.95
CA VAL A 25 -7.08 -2.60 -12.37
C VAL A 25 -7.84 -3.63 -13.20
N GLY A 26 -7.67 -4.92 -12.92
CA GLY A 26 -8.39 -6.00 -13.61
C GLY A 26 -9.89 -5.94 -13.37
N GLU A 27 -10.31 -5.74 -12.12
CA GLU A 27 -11.72 -5.57 -11.78
C GLU A 27 -12.32 -4.31 -12.40
N TYR A 28 -11.55 -3.21 -12.50
CA TYR A 28 -12.01 -2.03 -13.22
C TYR A 28 -12.38 -2.33 -14.69
N PHE A 29 -11.65 -3.22 -15.37
CA PHE A 29 -11.98 -3.63 -16.74
C PHE A 29 -13.06 -4.72 -16.82
N ALA A 30 -13.25 -5.51 -15.76
CA ALA A 30 -14.23 -6.59 -15.71
C ALA A 30 -15.63 -6.11 -15.27
N VAL A 31 -15.72 -5.00 -14.54
CA VAL A 31 -16.97 -4.41 -14.09
C VAL A 31 -17.47 -3.40 -15.11
N ASP A 32 -18.43 -3.82 -15.96
CA ASP A 32 -19.08 -2.94 -16.94
C ASP A 32 -20.05 -1.92 -16.30
N ALA A 33 -20.44 -2.15 -15.04
CA ALA A 33 -21.36 -1.29 -14.30
C ALA A 33 -20.62 -0.12 -13.63
N LYS A 34 -20.44 0.98 -14.35
CA LYS A 34 -19.85 2.20 -13.80
C LYS A 34 -20.81 2.90 -12.83
N PRO A 35 -20.35 3.36 -11.66
CA PRO A 35 -21.19 3.99 -10.65
C PRO A 35 -21.74 5.33 -11.16
N SER A 36 -23.02 5.60 -10.90
CA SER A 36 -23.70 6.81 -11.38
C SER A 36 -23.28 8.10 -10.67
N ASN A 37 -22.63 8.00 -9.50
CA ASN A 37 -22.27 9.12 -8.64
C ASN A 37 -20.77 9.13 -8.36
N ILE A 38 -19.98 9.73 -9.27
CA ILE A 38 -18.56 9.98 -9.07
C ILE A 38 -18.41 11.43 -8.57
N LYS A 39 -17.90 11.61 -7.34
CA LYS A 39 -17.63 12.96 -6.80
C LYS A 39 -16.20 13.35 -7.15
N TRP A 40 -16.07 14.25 -8.13
CA TRP A 40 -14.78 14.74 -8.61
C TRP A 40 -14.13 15.81 -7.73
N ALA A 41 -14.85 16.31 -6.71
CA ALA A 41 -14.38 17.35 -5.81
C ALA A 41 -14.83 17.09 -4.36
N PRO A 42 -13.98 17.42 -3.37
CA PRO A 42 -14.36 17.36 -1.96
C PRO A 42 -15.50 18.34 -1.70
N LYS A 43 -16.52 17.91 -0.96
CA LYS A 43 -17.68 18.76 -0.64
C LYS A 43 -17.36 19.77 0.47
N SER A 44 -16.33 19.50 1.27
CA SER A 44 -15.89 20.36 2.37
C SER A 44 -14.38 20.27 2.61
N ALA A 45 -13.79 21.35 3.13
CA ALA A 45 -12.40 21.36 3.60
C ALA A 45 -12.14 20.29 4.69
N MET A 46 -13.18 19.89 5.43
CA MET A 46 -13.10 18.85 6.45
C MET A 46 -12.77 17.46 5.87
N ASP A 47 -13.24 17.15 4.65
CA ASP A 47 -12.94 15.88 3.99
C ASP A 47 -11.46 15.82 3.62
N VAL A 48 -10.91 16.92 3.12
CA VAL A 48 -9.49 17.05 2.80
C VAL A 48 -8.63 16.91 4.06
N ILE A 49 -9.04 17.56 5.16
CA ILE A 49 -8.32 17.47 6.44
C ILE A 49 -8.37 16.04 6.99
N SER A 50 -9.47 15.32 6.81
CA SER A 50 -9.61 13.93 7.26
C SER A 50 -8.74 12.94 6.48
N LEU A 51 -8.38 13.27 5.23
CA LEU A 51 -7.46 12.50 4.40
C LEU A 51 -5.99 12.77 4.73
N LEU A 52 -5.66 13.94 5.31
CA LEU A 52 -4.27 14.31 5.64
C LEU A 52 -3.57 13.28 6.53
N PRO A 53 -4.17 12.74 7.62
CA PRO A 53 -3.54 11.71 8.42
C PRO A 53 -3.19 10.46 7.60
N SER A 54 -4.12 10.00 6.75
CA SER A 54 -3.90 8.82 5.91
C SER A 54 -2.75 9.04 4.92
N LEU A 55 -2.72 10.21 4.27
CA LEU A 55 -1.62 10.57 3.38
C LEU A 55 -0.29 10.69 4.14
N ALA A 56 -0.31 11.35 5.30
CA ALA A 56 0.87 11.55 6.15
C ALA A 56 1.46 10.20 6.59
N THR A 57 0.64 9.24 7.02
CA THR A 57 1.09 7.89 7.39
C THR A 57 1.77 7.18 6.22
N GLY A 58 1.27 7.35 4.99
CA GLY A 58 1.93 6.82 3.79
C GLY A 58 3.34 7.37 3.55
N PHE A 59 3.62 8.60 4.00
CA PHE A 59 4.94 9.23 3.92
C PHE A 59 5.85 8.94 5.12
N MET A 60 5.35 8.32 6.20
CA MET A 60 6.13 8.03 7.41
C MET A 60 7.08 6.82 7.25
N PHE A 61 7.88 6.78 6.18
CA PHE A 61 8.92 5.75 6.01
C PHE A 61 10.28 6.13 6.64
N HIS A 62 10.37 7.33 7.23
CA HIS A 62 11.62 7.88 7.77
C HIS A 62 12.24 7.00 8.86
N ALA A 63 11.43 6.36 9.71
CA ALA A 63 11.91 5.48 10.78
C ALA A 63 12.60 4.21 10.23
N SER A 64 12.14 3.71 9.09
CA SER A 64 12.70 2.52 8.42
C SER A 64 13.89 2.87 7.50
N ALA A 65 14.13 4.15 7.22
CA ALA A 65 15.20 4.58 6.31
C ALA A 65 16.60 4.25 6.85
N VAL A 66 16.84 4.43 8.16
CA VAL A 66 18.15 4.20 8.81
C VAL A 66 18.58 2.72 8.80
N PRO A 67 17.73 1.75 9.22
CA PRO A 67 18.10 0.33 9.16
C PRO A 67 18.25 -0.15 7.70
N VAL A 68 17.38 0.30 6.77
CA VAL A 68 17.50 -0.07 5.36
C VAL A 68 18.80 0.45 4.75
N TYR A 69 19.20 1.69 5.06
CA TYR A 69 20.51 2.22 4.65
C TYR A 69 21.68 1.40 5.21
N SER A 70 21.55 0.95 6.46
CA SER A 70 22.57 0.14 7.13
C SER A 70 22.74 -1.24 6.51
N CYS A 71 21.68 -1.80 5.90
CA CYS A 71 21.67 -3.08 5.21
C CYS A 71 22.11 -3.01 3.73
N MET A 72 22.30 -1.82 3.15
CA MET A 72 22.76 -1.72 1.76
C MET A 72 24.20 -2.19 1.59
N LYS A 73 24.43 -2.98 0.54
CA LYS A 73 25.76 -3.49 0.15
C LYS A 73 26.74 -2.37 -0.17
N GLU A 74 26.26 -1.30 -0.81
CA GLU A 74 27.05 -0.10 -1.11
C GLU A 74 26.50 1.11 -0.36
N ARG A 75 27.24 1.55 0.66
CA ARG A 75 26.89 2.71 1.50
C ARG A 75 27.33 4.00 0.83
N ASN A 76 26.62 4.40 -0.22
CA ASN A 76 26.82 5.67 -0.90
C ASN A 76 25.52 6.50 -0.87
N LEU A 77 25.60 7.75 -0.43
CA LEU A 77 24.47 8.68 -0.36
C LEU A 77 23.83 8.95 -1.74
N LYS A 78 24.61 8.93 -2.82
CA LYS A 78 24.09 9.12 -4.19
C LYS A 78 23.22 7.93 -4.63
N THR A 79 23.69 6.71 -4.37
CA THR A 79 22.96 5.48 -4.66
C THR A 79 21.71 5.37 -3.77
N TRP A 80 21.85 5.66 -2.48
CA TRP A 80 20.73 5.67 -1.52
C TRP A 80 19.58 6.57 -1.97
N ARG A 81 19.92 7.83 -2.32
CA ARG A 81 18.92 8.80 -2.77
C ARG A 81 18.21 8.29 -4.01
N SER A 82 18.94 7.78 -4.99
CA SER A 82 18.36 7.27 -6.24
C SER A 82 17.42 6.09 -5.97
N VAL A 83 17.81 5.15 -5.11
CA VAL A 83 16.99 3.99 -4.72
C VAL A 83 15.71 4.44 -4.01
N ILE A 84 15.78 5.40 -3.07
CA ILE A 84 14.58 5.92 -2.40
C ILE A 84 13.64 6.59 -3.41
N PHE A 85 14.16 7.48 -4.25
CA PHE A 85 13.32 8.21 -5.21
C PHE A 85 12.63 7.27 -6.19
N ILE A 86 13.35 6.29 -6.73
CA ILE A 86 12.78 5.29 -7.65
C ILE A 86 11.72 4.46 -6.92
N THR A 87 12.04 3.93 -5.73
CA THR A 87 11.09 3.11 -4.95
C THR A 87 9.84 3.90 -4.59
N MET A 88 10.00 5.14 -4.15
CA MET A 88 8.88 6.03 -3.82
C MET A 88 8.02 6.33 -5.05
N ALA A 89 8.63 6.61 -6.19
CA ALA A 89 7.91 6.85 -7.44
C ALA A 89 7.09 5.61 -7.84
N VAL A 90 7.70 4.42 -7.81
CA VAL A 90 7.01 3.16 -8.14
C VAL A 90 5.82 2.91 -7.21
N ILE A 91 6.02 3.01 -5.90
CA ILE A 91 4.95 2.78 -4.92
C ILE A 91 3.83 3.80 -5.10
N TYR A 92 4.17 5.08 -5.25
CA TYR A 92 3.19 6.14 -5.44
C TYR A 92 2.37 5.94 -6.73
N THR A 93 3.00 5.51 -7.81
CA THR A 93 2.31 5.20 -9.06
C THR A 93 1.40 3.98 -8.90
N VAL A 94 1.88 2.88 -8.31
CA VAL A 94 1.08 1.65 -8.15
C VAL A 94 -0.12 1.87 -7.25
N THR A 95 0.08 2.44 -6.06
CA THR A 95 -1.02 2.69 -5.11
C THR A 95 -1.92 3.83 -5.54
N GLY A 96 -1.35 4.85 -6.22
CA GLY A 96 -2.13 5.93 -6.83
C GLY A 96 -3.05 5.43 -7.93
N MET A 97 -2.56 4.59 -8.84
CA MET A 97 -3.40 3.94 -9.86
C MET A 97 -4.47 3.06 -9.21
N ALA A 98 -4.11 2.22 -8.23
CA ALA A 98 -5.07 1.39 -7.50
C ALA A 98 -6.16 2.24 -6.82
N GLY A 99 -5.81 3.38 -6.22
CA GLY A 99 -6.77 4.30 -5.63
C GLY A 99 -7.70 4.94 -6.67
N ILE A 100 -7.15 5.39 -7.80
CA ILE A 100 -7.92 6.03 -8.88
C ILE A 100 -8.89 5.01 -9.52
N PHE A 101 -8.40 3.84 -9.92
CA PHE A 101 -9.23 2.81 -10.54
C PHE A 101 -10.21 2.19 -9.54
N GLY A 102 -9.81 2.00 -8.28
CA GLY A 102 -10.71 1.56 -7.22
C GLY A 102 -11.85 2.54 -6.97
N TYR A 103 -11.55 3.84 -6.89
CA TYR A 103 -12.57 4.88 -6.77
C TYR A 103 -13.47 4.95 -8.01
N MET A 104 -12.91 4.78 -9.21
CA MET A 104 -13.71 4.79 -10.44
C MET A 104 -14.61 3.56 -10.59
N THR A 105 -14.27 2.45 -9.93
CA THR A 105 -15.06 1.21 -9.92
C THR A 105 -16.26 1.30 -8.98
N PHE A 106 -16.13 1.88 -7.78
CA PHE A 106 -17.21 1.92 -6.77
C PHE A 106 -17.85 3.30 -6.55
N GLY A 107 -17.18 4.38 -6.96
CA GLY A 107 -17.68 5.75 -6.83
C GLY A 107 -17.88 6.14 -5.36
N ASP A 108 -19.08 6.65 -5.03
CA ASP A 108 -19.42 7.12 -3.69
C ASP A 108 -19.72 6.00 -2.67
N ASP A 109 -19.97 4.78 -3.13
CA ASP A 109 -20.20 3.60 -2.28
C ASP A 109 -18.88 2.92 -1.86
N VAL A 110 -17.74 3.61 -2.01
CA VAL A 110 -16.45 3.10 -1.58
C VAL A 110 -16.39 3.06 -0.05
N SER A 111 -16.44 1.85 0.52
CA SER A 111 -16.08 1.62 1.92
C SER A 111 -14.67 2.10 2.25
N SER A 112 -14.41 2.38 3.53
CA SER A 112 -13.08 2.82 4.02
C SER A 112 -11.94 1.87 3.63
N ASP A 113 -12.27 0.60 3.42
CA ASP A 113 -11.43 -0.39 2.75
C ASP A 113 -12.07 -0.78 1.41
N ILE A 114 -11.38 -0.49 0.30
CA ILE A 114 -11.91 -0.77 -1.03
C ILE A 114 -12.12 -2.26 -1.27
N MET A 115 -11.35 -3.12 -0.58
CA MET A 115 -11.45 -4.57 -0.71
C MET A 115 -12.80 -5.10 -0.20
N GLN A 116 -13.45 -4.39 0.73
CA GLN A 116 -14.74 -4.79 1.29
C GLN A 116 -15.91 -4.59 0.31
N ASN A 117 -15.74 -3.74 -0.70
CA ASN A 117 -16.78 -3.51 -1.69
C ASN A 117 -16.82 -4.62 -2.76
N TYR A 118 -15.81 -5.48 -2.82
CA TYR A 118 -15.76 -6.60 -3.75
C TYR A 118 -16.52 -7.82 -3.19
N ASP A 119 -17.14 -8.62 -4.07
CA ASP A 119 -17.89 -9.80 -3.66
C ASP A 119 -16.96 -10.86 -3.03
N PRO A 120 -17.16 -11.23 -1.74
CA PRO A 120 -16.33 -12.21 -1.05
C PRO A 120 -16.45 -13.63 -1.60
N ARG A 121 -17.33 -13.89 -2.57
CA ARG A 121 -17.45 -15.20 -3.23
C ARG A 121 -16.36 -15.46 -4.27
N ARG A 122 -15.66 -14.41 -4.71
CA ARG A 122 -14.57 -14.54 -5.69
C ARG A 122 -13.27 -14.92 -4.98
N PRO A 123 -12.68 -16.09 -5.30
CA PRO A 123 -11.50 -16.58 -4.60
C PRO A 123 -10.28 -15.66 -4.81
N GLU A 124 -10.16 -14.95 -5.94
CA GLU A 124 -9.02 -14.05 -6.17
C GLU A 124 -8.97 -12.88 -5.17
N ILE A 125 -10.14 -12.36 -4.80
CA ILE A 125 -10.30 -11.25 -3.85
C ILE A 125 -9.99 -11.72 -2.43
N ILE A 126 -10.48 -12.90 -2.02
CA ILE A 126 -10.17 -13.47 -0.71
C ILE A 126 -8.66 -13.71 -0.58
N VAL A 127 -8.02 -14.27 -1.60
CA VAL A 127 -6.56 -14.51 -1.59
C VAL A 127 -5.81 -13.19 -1.45
N GLY A 128 -6.20 -12.15 -2.19
CA GLY A 128 -5.61 -10.81 -2.06
C GLY A 128 -5.78 -10.23 -0.65
N LEU A 129 -6.98 -10.33 -0.10
CA LEU A 129 -7.31 -9.83 1.24
C LEU A 129 -6.47 -10.52 2.31
N VAL A 130 -6.41 -11.86 2.29
CA VAL A 130 -5.62 -12.64 3.25
C VAL A 130 -4.13 -12.32 3.11
N ALA A 131 -3.63 -12.16 1.88
CA ALA A 131 -2.22 -11.82 1.65
C ALA A 131 -1.87 -10.45 2.22
N VAL A 132 -2.69 -9.42 1.94
CA VAL A 132 -2.49 -8.06 2.47
C VAL A 132 -2.63 -8.02 4.00
N MET A 133 -3.63 -8.70 4.57
CA MET A 133 -3.80 -8.79 6.02
C MET A 133 -2.61 -9.48 6.70
N THR A 134 -2.13 -10.59 6.13
CA THR A 134 -0.97 -11.31 6.66
C THR A 134 0.28 -10.44 6.58
N ALA A 135 0.51 -9.76 5.46
CA ALA A 135 1.62 -8.81 5.32
C ALA A 135 1.56 -7.68 6.36
N GLN A 136 0.36 -7.15 6.65
CA GLN A 136 0.18 -6.08 7.63
C GLN A 136 0.45 -6.56 9.07
N ILE A 137 -0.05 -7.74 9.45
CA ILE A 137 0.22 -8.34 10.77
C ILE A 137 1.73 -8.57 10.95
N MET A 138 2.42 -9.00 9.90
CA MET A 138 3.86 -9.26 9.93
C MET A 138 4.71 -8.00 9.89
N THR A 139 4.12 -6.85 9.57
CA THR A 139 4.80 -5.56 9.59
C THR A 139 4.97 -5.02 11.03
N PHE A 140 4.06 -5.34 11.95
CA PHE A 140 4.18 -4.98 13.37
C PHE A 140 5.45 -5.50 14.05
N PRO A 141 5.82 -6.79 13.98
CA PRO A 141 7.05 -7.28 14.61
C PRO A 141 8.31 -6.67 13.98
N MET A 142 8.31 -6.37 12.68
CA MET A 142 9.41 -5.63 12.04
C MET A 142 9.57 -4.22 12.63
N HIS A 143 8.47 -3.48 12.79
CA HIS A 143 8.50 -2.14 13.39
C HIS A 143 8.94 -2.17 14.86
N LEU A 144 8.47 -3.16 15.63
CA LEU A 144 8.89 -3.36 17.02
C LEU A 144 10.39 -3.68 17.12
N PHE A 145 10.93 -4.46 16.18
CA PHE A 145 12.35 -4.75 16.11
C PHE A 145 13.15 -3.46 15.86
N VAL A 146 12.79 -2.67 14.84
CA VAL A 146 13.46 -1.38 14.57
C VAL A 146 13.37 -0.43 15.77
N GLY A 147 12.19 -0.31 16.40
CA GLY A 147 11.99 0.54 17.57
C GLY A 147 12.86 0.15 18.77
N ARG A 148 13.16 -1.15 18.96
CA ARG A 148 14.08 -1.64 19.99
C ARG A 148 15.56 -1.40 19.69
N TYR A 149 15.94 -1.19 18.43
CA TYR A 149 17.32 -0.87 18.06
C TYR A 149 17.63 0.63 18.09
N VAL A 150 16.59 1.47 18.11
CA VAL A 150 16.71 2.94 18.10
C VAL A 150 16.61 3.54 19.52
N MET A 151 16.03 2.82 20.49
CA MET A 151 16.12 3.12 21.93
C MET A 151 17.32 2.43 22.57
#